data_AF-A0A0F9FES3-F1
#
_entry.id   AF-A0A0F9FES3-F1
#
_cell.length_a   1.000
_cell.length_b   1.000
_cell.length_c   1.000
_cell.angle_alpha   90.00
_cell.angle_beta   90.00
_cell.angle_gamma   90.00
#
_symmetry.space_group_name_H-M   'P 1'
#
loop_
_entity.id
_entity.type
_entity.pdbx_description
1 polymer ?
#
loop_
_entity_poly.entity_id
_entity_poly.type
_entity_poly.pdbx_seq_one_letter_code
_entity_poly.pdbx_strand_id
1 'polypeptide(L)'
;MCEGNNNPALYPDGTPCPTVMLEADLVRFLRLRELGIERPENTLRYYRDKGLLSATKLGGRNCYTLESAMDFLRSMTGKKKRA
;
A
#
# COMPACT_ATOMS: atom_id res chain seq x y z
N MET A 1 16.47 -27.14 -2.40
CA MET A 1 15.72 -26.31 -1.44
C MET A 1 15.53 -24.97 -2.11
N CYS A 2 14.29 -24.58 -2.41
CA CYS A 2 14.05 -23.31 -3.09
C CYS A 2 14.31 -22.19 -2.10
N GLU A 3 15.46 -21.51 -2.23
CA GLU A 3 15.69 -20.20 -1.62
C GLU A 3 14.74 -19.23 -2.32
N GLY A 4 13.49 -19.17 -1.83
CA GLY A 4 12.57 -18.13 -2.23
C GLY A 4 13.23 -16.80 -1.88
N ASN A 5 13.47 -15.96 -2.89
CA ASN A 5 13.99 -14.60 -2.72
C ASN A 5 13.13 -13.84 -1.71
N ASN A 6 13.52 -13.93 -0.44
CA ASN A 6 12.80 -13.40 0.69
C ASN A 6 13.26 -11.96 0.92
N ASN A 7 13.29 -11.16 -0.16
CA ASN A 7 13.64 -9.76 -0.01
C ASN A 7 12.44 -9.06 0.63
N PRO A 8 12.50 -8.68 1.91
CA PRO A 8 11.37 -8.02 2.55
C PRO A 8 11.08 -6.72 1.79
N ALA A 9 9.81 -6.39 1.63
CA ALA A 9 9.48 -5.05 1.16
C ALA A 9 10.09 -4.04 2.16
N LEU A 10 10.83 -3.07 1.65
CA LEU A 10 11.47 -2.04 2.45
C LEU A 10 10.75 -0.70 2.25
N TYR A 11 10.73 0.11 3.29
CA TYR A 11 10.43 1.53 3.17
C TYR A 11 11.54 2.27 2.42
N PRO A 12 11.30 3.52 1.97
CA PRO A 12 12.31 4.31 1.27
C PRO A 12 13.61 4.53 2.04
N ASP A 13 13.58 4.45 3.38
CA ASP A 13 14.76 4.57 4.25
C ASP A 13 15.50 3.24 4.48
N GLY A 14 15.09 2.16 3.81
CA GLY A 14 15.67 0.83 3.94
C GLY A 14 15.19 0.02 5.15
N THR A 15 14.26 0.55 5.95
CA THR A 15 13.68 -0.22 7.07
C THR A 15 12.65 -1.24 6.57
N PRO A 16 12.53 -2.42 7.20
CA PRO A 16 11.53 -3.41 6.80
C PRO A 16 10.10 -2.89 6.92
N CYS A 17 9.31 -3.11 5.86
CA CYS A 17 7.87 -2.85 5.88
C CYS A 17 7.16 -3.99 6.62
N PRO A 18 6.33 -3.70 7.64
CA PRO A 18 5.59 -4.72 8.35
C PRO A 18 4.54 -5.37 7.43
N THR A 19 4.26 -6.65 7.68
CA THR A 19 3.23 -7.39 6.92
C THR A 19 1.84 -6.77 7.06
N VAL A 20 1.55 -6.16 8.21
CA VAL A 20 0.32 -5.43 8.49
C VAL A 20 0.67 -3.98 8.80
N MET A 21 0.12 -3.08 8.00
CA MET A 21 0.35 -1.65 8.02
C MET A 21 -0.87 -0.91 8.56
N LEU A 22 -0.64 0.10 9.40
CA LEU A 22 -1.63 1.13 9.68
C LEU A 22 -1.67 2.15 8.52
N GLU A 23 -2.57 3.12 8.61
CA GLU A 23 -2.70 4.13 7.56
C GLU A 23 -1.39 4.92 7.36
N ALA A 24 -0.69 5.30 8.44
CA ALA A 24 0.59 6.00 8.37
C ALA A 24 1.69 5.18 7.66
N ASP A 25 1.73 3.87 7.93
CA ASP A 25 2.65 2.94 7.29
C ASP A 25 2.38 2.82 5.79
N LEU A 26 1.09 2.78 5.40
CA LEU A 26 0.71 2.73 3.99
C LEU A 26 1.05 4.03 3.26
N VAL A 27 0.85 5.20 3.92
CA VAL A 27 1.28 6.50 3.38
C VAL A 27 2.77 6.51 3.09
N ARG A 28 3.57 5.95 4.00
CA ARG A 28 5.03 5.83 3.85
C ARG A 28 5.39 4.85 2.75
N PHE A 29 4.76 3.68 2.71
CA PHE A 29 4.98 2.65 1.71
C PHE A 29 4.69 3.16 0.28
N LEU A 30 3.58 3.88 0.11
CA LEU A 30 3.16 4.47 -1.17
C LEU A 30 3.83 5.83 -1.45
N ARG A 31 4.65 6.34 -0.53
CA ARG A 31 5.39 7.60 -0.65
C ARG A 31 4.49 8.81 -0.94
N LEU A 32 3.25 8.81 -0.44
CA LEU A 32 2.24 9.82 -0.85
C LEU A 32 2.67 11.25 -0.51
N ARG A 33 3.35 11.46 0.63
CA ARG A 33 3.86 12.78 1.01
C ARG A 33 4.97 13.27 0.07
N GLU A 34 5.85 12.37 -0.35
CA GLU A 34 6.95 12.67 -1.26
C GLU A 34 6.43 12.94 -2.69
N LEU A 35 5.27 12.41 -3.04
CA LEU A 35 4.52 12.75 -4.25
C LEU A 35 3.78 14.10 -4.16
N GLY A 36 3.93 14.84 -3.05
CA GLY A 36 3.29 16.15 -2.86
C GLY A 36 1.82 16.09 -2.43
N ILE A 37 1.32 14.93 -1.98
CA ILE A 37 -0.05 14.82 -1.49
C ILE A 37 -0.14 15.39 -0.07
N GLU A 38 -0.81 16.53 0.08
CA GLU A 38 -0.96 17.22 1.38
C GLU A 38 -1.81 16.45 2.39
N ARG A 39 -2.89 15.80 1.91
CA ARG A 39 -3.87 15.06 2.72
C ARG A 39 -3.94 13.59 2.30
N PRO A 40 -2.90 12.79 2.59
CA PRO A 40 -2.81 11.42 2.12
C PRO A 40 -3.96 10.54 2.65
N GLU A 41 -4.51 10.83 3.83
CA GLU A 41 -5.68 10.16 4.40
C GLU A 41 -6.93 10.28 3.51
N ASN A 42 -7.13 11.44 2.88
CA ASN A 42 -8.24 11.65 1.95
C ASN A 42 -8.04 10.85 0.66
N THR A 43 -6.81 10.78 0.17
CA THR A 43 -6.43 9.96 -0.99
C THR A 43 -6.65 8.47 -0.73
N LEU A 44 -6.24 7.98 0.45
CA LEU A 44 -6.48 6.60 0.85
C LEU A 44 -7.98 6.32 1.02
N ARG A 45 -8.76 7.26 1.58
CA ARG A 45 -10.21 7.16 1.63
C ARG A 45 -10.81 7.06 0.23
N TYR A 46 -10.39 7.93 -0.69
CA TYR A 46 -10.84 7.89 -2.07
C TYR A 46 -10.58 6.52 -2.73
N TYR A 47 -9.39 5.93 -2.55
CA TYR A 47 -9.11 4.60 -3.10
C TYR A 47 -9.96 3.49 -2.48
N ARG A 48 -10.26 3.56 -1.18
CA ARG A 48 -11.18 2.62 -0.51
C ARG A 48 -12.60 2.77 -1.04
N ASP A 49 -13.11 3.99 -1.13
CA ASP A 49 -14.48 4.28 -1.57
C ASP A 49 -14.70 3.87 -3.04
N LYS A 50 -13.63 3.89 -3.85
CA LYS A 50 -13.63 3.40 -5.23
C LYS A 50 -13.41 1.88 -5.36
N GLY A 51 -13.26 1.15 -4.24
CA GLY A 51 -12.98 -0.29 -4.23
C GLY A 51 -11.61 -0.66 -4.81
N LEU A 52 -10.68 0.30 -4.91
CA LEU A 52 -9.33 0.08 -5.43
C LEU A 52 -8.38 -0.42 -4.34
N LEU A 53 -8.59 0.02 -3.10
CA LEU A 53 -7.76 -0.33 -1.96
C LEU A 53 -8.59 -1.04 -0.89
N SER A 54 -8.24 -2.28 -0.60
CA SER A 54 -8.90 -3.09 0.44
C SER A 54 -8.34 -2.74 1.81
N ALA A 55 -9.23 -2.53 2.79
CA ALA A 55 -8.85 -2.29 4.19
C ALA A 55 -9.49 -3.35 5.09
N THR A 56 -8.73 -3.85 6.05
CA THR A 56 -9.23 -4.72 7.11
C THR A 56 -9.52 -3.90 8.37
N LYS A 57 -10.72 -4.05 8.93
CA LYS A 57 -11.07 -3.39 10.20
C LYS A 57 -10.52 -4.19 11.37
N LEU A 58 -9.60 -3.59 12.14
CA LEU A 58 -9.04 -4.17 13.36
C LEU A 58 -9.13 -3.13 14.48
N GLY A 59 -9.87 -3.45 15.56
CA GLY A 59 -10.02 -2.55 16.71
C GLY A 59 -10.55 -1.15 16.35
N GLY A 60 -11.43 -1.05 15.34
CA GLY A 60 -11.99 0.21 14.84
C GLY A 60 -11.08 0.99 13.87
N ARG A 61 -9.83 0.54 13.65
CA ARG A 61 -8.89 1.15 12.71
C ARG A 61 -8.86 0.41 11.38
N ASN A 62 -8.47 1.12 10.33
CA ASN A 62 -8.16 0.50 9.03
C ASN A 62 -6.72 0.00 9.06
N CYS A 63 -6.52 -1.27 8.71
CA CYS A 63 -5.22 -1.89 8.50
C CYS A 63 -5.12 -2.43 7.08
N TYR A 64 -3.89 -2.58 6.60
CA TYR A 64 -3.56 -2.99 5.24
C TYR A 64 -2.50 -4.07 5.28
N THR A 65 -2.72 -5.18 4.59
CA THR A 65 -1.64 -6.14 4.40
C THR A 65 -0.68 -5.64 3.32
N LEU A 66 0.59 -6.02 3.42
CA LEU A 66 1.57 -5.78 2.35
C LEU A 66 1.06 -6.31 1.00
N GLU A 67 0.46 -7.50 1.01
CA GLU A 67 -0.17 -8.11 -0.17
C GLU A 67 -1.26 -7.21 -0.77
N SER A 68 -2.20 -6.71 0.05
CA SER A 68 -3.26 -5.83 -0.44
C SER A 68 -2.72 -4.52 -1.01
N ALA A 69 -1.67 -3.95 -0.41
CA ALA A 69 -1.03 -2.74 -0.94
C ALA A 69 -0.31 -3.00 -2.27
N MET A 70 0.33 -4.17 -2.41
CA MET A 70 0.95 -4.60 -3.65
C MET A 70 -0.08 -4.87 -4.75
N ASP A 71 -1.21 -5.51 -4.42
CA ASP A 71 -2.31 -5.73 -5.36
C ASP A 71 -2.91 -4.42 -5.84
N PHE A 72 -3.07 -3.45 -4.94
CA PHE A 72 -3.46 -2.09 -5.32
C PHE A 72 -2.50 -1.51 -6.37
N LEU A 73 -1.18 -1.56 -6.13
CA LEU A 73 -0.17 -1.08 -7.09
C LEU A 73 -0.21 -1.85 -8.43
N ARG A 74 -0.39 -3.17 -8.38
CA ARG A 74 -0.55 -4.01 -9.59
C ARG A 74 -1.80 -3.62 -10.38
N SER A 75 -2.91 -3.34 -9.70
CA SER A 75 -4.16 -2.92 -10.34
C SER A 75 -4.04 -1.56 -11.03
N MET A 76 -3.21 -0.67 -10.48
CA MET A 76 -2.96 0.66 -11.04
C MET A 76 -2.02 0.60 -12.25
N THR A 77 -1.05 -0.31 -12.26
CA THR A 77 -0.09 -0.49 -13.36
C THR A 77 -0.63 -1.38 -14.49
N GLY A 78 -1.43 -2.39 -14.17
CA GLY A 78 -2.03 -3.33 -15.12
C GLY A 78 -3.12 -2.74 -16.03
N LYS A 79 -3.64 -1.55 -15.71
CA LYS A 79 -4.62 -0.85 -16.56
C LYS A 79 -4.02 -0.27 -17.86
N LYS A 80 -2.71 -0.36 -18.09
CA LYS A 80 -2.08 -0.08 -19.39
C LYS A 80 -2.07 -1.31 -20.31
N LYS A 81 -3.23 -1.67 -20.86
CA LYS A 81 -3.36 -2.33 -22.17
C LYS A 81 -4.57 -1.75 -22.91
N ARG A 82 -4.36 -0.60 -23.53
CA ARG A 82 -5.12 -0.15 -24.70
C ARG A 82 -4.10 0.31 -25.74
N ALA A 83 -3.75 -0.60 -26.63
CA ALA A 83 -3.40 -0.40 -28.03
C ALA A 83 -3.65 -1.75 -28.71
#